data_AF-A0A7S1Y0Y2-F1
#
_entry.id   AF-A0A7S1Y0Y2-F1
#
_cell.length_a   1.000
_cell.length_b   1.000
_cell.length_c   1.000
_cell.angle_alpha   90.00
_cell.angle_beta   90.00
_cell.angle_gamma   90.00
#
_symmetry.space_group_name_H-M   'P 1'
#
loop_
_entity.id
_entity.type
_entity.pdbx_description
1 polymer ?
#
loop_
_entity_poly.entity_id
_entity_poly.type
_entity_poly.pdbx_seq_one_letter_code
_entity_poly.pdbx_strand_id
1 'polypeptide(L)'
;MTQPDGSLKKVLKHGLQKYITMRTRMMNTLRGPNGEQLVFASCHGTPRTDGRPNVHRMFRVTRGKAPYFEEVLHNNKDPWLKNTAASQVKIGDINGDGLDDIIVTNRQDNAMMFIQNKQGYTFTNIDMKGSYNWRAVRI
;
A
#
# COMPACT_ATOMS: atom_id res chain seq x y z
N MET A 1 -1.66 17.60 9.06
CA MET A 1 -0.42 17.50 9.86
C MET A 1 -0.50 18.56 10.95
N THR A 2 -0.28 18.16 12.19
CA THR A 2 -0.43 19.00 13.38
C THR A 2 0.56 20.15 13.33
N GLN A 3 0.08 21.37 13.50
CA GLN A 3 0.87 22.59 13.62
C GLN A 3 1.54 22.63 15.01
N PRO A 4 2.53 23.50 15.23
CA PRO A 4 3.18 23.66 16.54
C PRO A 4 2.21 23.98 17.69
N ASP A 5 1.06 24.58 17.37
CA ASP A 5 -0.03 24.90 18.31
C ASP A 5 -1.02 23.74 18.53
N GLY A 6 -0.75 22.55 17.98
CA GLY A 6 -1.65 21.40 18.08
C GLY A 6 -2.78 21.40 17.05
N SER A 7 -2.94 22.44 16.24
CA SER A 7 -4.04 22.53 15.25
C SER A 7 -3.79 21.62 14.04
N LEU A 8 -4.87 21.09 13.45
CA LEU A 8 -4.77 20.27 12.24
C LEU A 8 -5.01 21.11 10.99
N LYS A 9 -3.98 21.24 10.13
CA LYS A 9 -4.15 21.81 8.79
C LYS A 9 -4.42 20.71 7.77
N LYS A 10 -5.52 20.87 7.01
CA LYS A 10 -5.80 20.06 5.81
C LYS A 10 -4.77 20.40 4.74
N VAL A 11 -4.01 19.40 4.29
CA VAL A 11 -3.05 19.56 3.20
C VAL A 11 -3.70 19.09 1.91
N LEU A 12 -4.13 20.04 1.10
CA LEU A 12 -4.60 19.75 -0.26
C LEU A 12 -3.38 19.36 -1.11
N LYS A 13 -3.47 18.28 -1.89
CA LYS A 13 -2.38 17.75 -2.75
C LYS A 13 -1.17 17.19 -2.00
N HIS A 14 -1.39 16.53 -0.85
CA HIS A 14 -0.30 15.88 -0.11
C HIS A 14 0.41 14.75 -0.88
N GLY A 15 -0.20 14.20 -1.93
CA GLY A 15 0.36 13.14 -2.76
C GLY A 15 -0.38 11.80 -2.63
N LEU A 16 -0.91 11.45 -1.45
CA LEU A 16 -1.69 10.21 -1.30
C LEU A 16 -3.09 10.33 -1.93
N GLN A 17 -3.65 11.54 -2.02
CA GLN A 17 -4.94 11.80 -2.66
C GLN A 17 -4.81 12.02 -4.18
N LYS A 18 -3.74 11.50 -4.81
CA LYS A 18 -3.50 11.62 -6.26
C LYS A 18 -4.65 11.07 -7.10
N TYR A 19 -5.38 10.09 -6.58
CA TYR A 19 -6.53 9.45 -7.24
C TYR A 19 -7.81 9.68 -6.42
N ILE A 20 -8.57 10.71 -6.75
CA ILE A 20 -9.79 11.12 -6.03
C ILE A 20 -10.93 10.10 -6.06
N THR A 21 -10.91 9.15 -6.99
CA THR A 21 -11.93 8.08 -7.09
C THR A 21 -11.42 6.72 -6.60
N MET A 22 -10.23 6.67 -5.99
CA MET A 22 -9.67 5.43 -5.45
C MET A 22 -10.37 5.05 -4.15
N ARG A 23 -10.84 3.81 -4.06
CA ARG A 23 -11.53 3.27 -2.88
C ARG A 23 -10.53 2.67 -1.90
N THR A 24 -9.75 3.52 -1.26
CA THR A 24 -8.79 3.11 -0.23
C THR A 24 -9.51 2.52 0.99
N ARG A 25 -9.05 1.37 1.46
CA ARG A 25 -9.54 0.69 2.67
C ARG A 25 -8.67 0.97 3.87
N MET A 26 -7.37 0.68 3.76
CA MET A 26 -6.39 0.82 4.83
C MET A 26 -5.14 1.50 4.29
N MET A 27 -4.57 2.37 5.10
CA MET A 27 -3.28 3.00 4.89
C MET A 27 -2.34 2.46 5.96
N ASN A 28 -1.28 1.79 5.54
CA ASN A 28 -0.32 1.18 6.44
C ASN A 28 1.07 1.73 6.13
N THR A 29 1.79 2.15 7.16
CA THR A 29 3.20 2.53 7.02
C THR A 29 4.08 1.29 7.16
N LEU A 30 5.15 1.23 6.38
CA LEU A 30 6.12 0.15 6.43
C LEU A 30 7.54 0.68 6.23
N ARG A 31 8.51 0.01 6.83
CA ARG A 31 9.94 0.29 6.69
C ARG A 31 10.40 -0.13 5.30
N GLY A 32 11.01 0.82 4.58
CA GLY A 32 11.61 0.60 3.27
C GLY A 32 13.14 0.53 3.33
N PRO A 33 13.80 0.22 2.19
CA PRO A 33 15.24 0.26 2.09
C PRO A 33 15.80 1.63 2.47
N ASN A 34 17.08 1.68 2.84
CA ASN A 34 17.80 2.93 3.16
C ASN A 34 17.15 3.78 4.28
N GLY A 35 16.38 3.15 5.17
CA GLY A 35 15.70 3.85 6.29
C GLY A 35 14.56 4.75 5.82
N GLU A 36 13.97 4.45 4.66
CA GLU A 36 12.82 5.17 4.14
C GLU A 36 11.53 4.65 4.77
N GLN A 37 10.51 5.52 4.77
CA GLN A 37 9.18 5.16 5.18
C GLN A 37 8.30 5.08 3.94
N LEU A 38 7.63 3.95 3.79
CA LEU A 38 6.65 3.73 2.75
C LEU A 38 5.24 3.76 3.35
N VAL A 39 4.26 3.97 2.48
CA VAL A 39 2.83 3.94 2.78
C VAL A 39 2.15 3.08 1.73
N PHE A 40 1.58 1.98 2.18
CA PHE A 40 0.76 1.10 1.38
C PHE A 40 -0.71 1.48 1.53
N ALA A 41 -1.35 1.83 0.42
CA ALA A 41 -2.77 2.11 0.31
C ALA A 41 -3.48 0.90 -0.29
N SER A 42 -4.03 0.06 0.59
CA SER A 42 -4.91 -1.01 0.13
C SER A 42 -6.21 -0.44 -0.41
N CYS A 43 -6.74 -1.08 -1.44
CA CYS A 43 -7.90 -0.64 -2.18
C CYS A 43 -8.90 -1.77 -2.27
N HIS A 44 -10.16 -1.41 -2.39
CA HIS A 44 -11.25 -2.35 -2.44
C HIS A 44 -12.20 -2.04 -3.59
N GLY A 45 -12.51 -3.08 -4.35
CA GLY A 45 -13.79 -3.19 -5.02
C GLY A 45 -13.75 -3.14 -6.53
N THR A 46 -14.93 -2.95 -7.10
CA THR A 46 -15.19 -2.86 -8.55
C THR A 46 -14.35 -1.75 -9.21
N PRO A 47 -14.21 -1.78 -10.55
CA PRO A 47 -13.66 -0.65 -11.29
C PRO A 47 -14.27 0.68 -10.84
N ARG A 48 -13.45 1.73 -10.83
CA ARG A 48 -13.86 3.09 -10.48
C ARG A 48 -14.91 3.58 -11.47
N THR A 49 -15.64 4.64 -11.12
CA THR A 49 -16.65 5.27 -11.99
C THR A 49 -16.08 5.78 -13.32
N ASP A 50 -14.77 5.99 -13.39
CA ASP A 50 -14.04 6.36 -14.62
C ASP A 50 -13.50 5.16 -15.40
N GLY A 51 -13.96 3.94 -15.09
CA GLY A 51 -13.62 2.71 -15.80
C GLY A 51 -12.26 2.09 -15.46
N ARG A 52 -11.38 2.77 -14.69
CA ARG A 52 -10.08 2.17 -14.33
C ARG A 52 -10.17 1.32 -13.04
N PRO A 53 -9.35 0.27 -12.88
CA PRO A 53 -9.42 -0.60 -11.72
C PRO A 53 -9.03 0.11 -10.40
N ASN A 54 -9.61 -0.36 -9.29
CA ASN A 54 -9.19 0.01 -7.94
C ASN A 54 -8.02 -0.89 -7.52
N VAL A 55 -6.80 -0.49 -7.89
CA VAL A 55 -5.58 -1.24 -7.53
C VAL A 55 -4.89 -0.62 -6.33
N HIS A 56 -4.10 -1.40 -5.58
CA HIS A 56 -3.34 -0.86 -4.45
C HIS A 56 -2.31 0.16 -4.91
N ARG A 57 -1.83 0.99 -3.98
CA ARG A 57 -0.76 1.96 -4.26
C ARG A 57 0.30 1.93 -3.18
N MET A 58 1.52 2.23 -3.60
CA MET A 58 2.67 2.42 -2.73
C MET A 58 3.14 3.86 -2.85
N PHE A 59 3.46 4.47 -1.72
CA PHE A 59 4.03 5.81 -1.68
C PHE A 59 5.23 5.86 -0.76
N ARG A 60 6.21 6.67 -1.10
CA ARG A 60 7.36 7.02 -0.28
C ARG A 60 7.11 8.34 0.43
N VAL A 61 7.44 8.42 1.73
CA VAL A 61 7.35 9.66 2.50
C VAL A 61 8.60 10.52 2.25
N THR A 62 8.41 11.78 1.84
CA THR A 62 9.50 12.68 1.44
C THR A 62 10.05 13.57 2.57
N ARG A 63 9.94 13.12 3.82
CA ARG A 63 10.47 13.78 5.03
C ARG A 63 10.22 15.31 5.09
N GLY A 64 8.97 15.73 4.85
CA GLY A 64 8.54 17.10 5.08
C GLY A 64 8.70 18.08 3.91
N LYS A 65 9.16 17.63 2.74
CA LYS A 65 9.17 18.43 1.51
C LYS A 65 7.95 18.09 0.66
N ALA A 66 7.30 19.10 0.08
CA ALA A 66 6.25 18.84 -0.91
C ALA A 66 6.89 18.31 -2.22
N PRO A 67 6.32 17.26 -2.86
CA PRO A 67 5.14 16.52 -2.43
C PRO A 67 5.45 15.61 -1.22
N TYR A 68 4.63 15.65 -0.17
CA TYR A 68 4.88 14.92 1.09
C TYR A 68 4.89 13.39 0.93
N PHE A 69 4.30 12.92 -0.17
CA PHE A 69 4.29 11.54 -0.59
C PHE A 69 4.54 11.46 -2.09
N GLU A 70 5.47 10.60 -2.49
CA GLU A 70 5.76 10.28 -3.89
C GLU A 70 5.29 8.87 -4.19
N GLU A 71 4.58 8.67 -5.29
CA GLU A 71 4.13 7.33 -5.66
C GLU A 71 5.31 6.49 -6.15
N VAL A 72 5.43 5.27 -5.61
CA VAL A 72 6.40 4.29 -6.08
C VAL A 72 5.73 3.52 -7.22
N LEU A 73 6.27 3.67 -8.44
CA LEU A 73 5.80 2.99 -9.64
C LEU A 73 6.97 2.61 -10.55
N HIS A 74 7.02 1.37 -10.99
CA HIS A 74 7.97 0.85 -11.97
C HIS A 74 7.23 0.48 -13.26
N ASN A 75 7.06 1.45 -14.15
CA ASN A 75 6.40 1.29 -15.46
C ASN A 75 5.00 0.63 -15.39
N ASN A 76 4.27 0.86 -14.30
CA ASN A 76 2.97 0.26 -14.02
C ASN A 76 2.96 -1.29 -14.01
N LYS A 77 4.10 -1.91 -13.68
CA LYS A 77 4.24 -3.38 -13.58
C LYS A 77 4.41 -3.85 -12.14
N ASP A 78 4.25 -2.95 -11.17
CA ASP A 78 4.43 -3.28 -9.76
C ASP A 78 3.39 -4.31 -9.30
N PRO A 79 3.78 -5.25 -8.42
CA PRO A 79 2.94 -6.37 -8.03
C PRO A 79 1.66 -5.94 -7.32
N TRP A 80 1.66 -4.78 -6.65
CA TRP A 80 0.49 -4.24 -5.96
C TRP A 80 -0.55 -3.62 -6.90
N LEU A 81 -0.26 -3.44 -8.18
CA LEU A 81 -1.20 -2.91 -9.18
C LEU A 81 -2.22 -3.95 -9.66
N LYS A 82 -2.65 -4.84 -8.74
CA LYS A 82 -3.69 -5.83 -8.97
C LYS A 82 -5.04 -5.31 -8.47
N ASN A 83 -6.12 -5.67 -9.16
CA ASN A 83 -7.47 -5.41 -8.68
C ASN A 83 -7.81 -6.41 -7.59
N THR A 84 -8.28 -5.93 -6.44
CA THR A 84 -8.49 -6.79 -5.28
C THR A 84 -9.66 -6.30 -4.44
N ALA A 85 -10.22 -7.22 -3.65
CA ALA A 85 -11.22 -6.92 -2.65
C ALA A 85 -10.60 -6.97 -1.25
N ALA A 86 -9.55 -6.17 -1.03
CA ALA A 86 -8.82 -6.17 0.23
C ALA A 86 -9.76 -6.04 1.43
N SER A 87 -9.63 -6.98 2.36
CA SER A 87 -10.38 -7.05 3.61
C SER A 87 -9.53 -6.55 4.78
N GLN A 88 -8.26 -6.96 4.82
CA GLN A 88 -7.31 -6.63 5.86
C GLN A 88 -5.90 -6.57 5.29
N VAL A 89 -5.05 -5.74 5.88
CA VAL A 89 -3.62 -5.65 5.61
C VAL A 89 -2.85 -5.90 6.90
N LYS A 90 -1.75 -6.64 6.80
CA LYS A 90 -0.75 -6.73 7.86
C LYS A 90 0.63 -6.40 7.30
N ILE A 91 1.41 -5.76 8.16
CA ILE A 91 2.78 -5.32 7.89
C ILE A 91 3.68 -5.99 8.92
N GLY A 92 4.82 -6.49 8.47
CA GLY A 92 5.86 -7.04 9.33
C GLY A 92 6.96 -7.65 8.49
N ASP A 93 8.14 -7.80 9.08
CA ASP A 93 9.26 -8.51 8.46
C ASP A 93 8.99 -10.02 8.48
N ILE A 94 8.55 -10.58 7.35
CA ILE A 94 8.09 -11.97 7.24
C ILE A 94 9.25 -12.88 6.85
N ASN A 95 10.16 -12.39 6.00
CA ASN A 95 11.31 -13.14 5.51
C ASN A 95 12.58 -12.98 6.37
N GLY A 96 12.57 -12.11 7.38
CA GLY A 96 13.67 -11.90 8.32
C GLY A 96 14.80 -11.04 7.77
N ASP A 97 14.56 -10.21 6.75
CA ASP A 97 15.60 -9.42 6.09
C ASP A 97 15.82 -8.02 6.67
N GLY A 98 14.98 -7.62 7.64
CA GLY A 98 14.99 -6.33 8.32
C GLY A 98 14.09 -5.27 7.68
N LEU A 99 13.44 -5.58 6.55
CA LEU A 99 12.45 -4.73 5.90
C LEU A 99 11.05 -5.24 6.19
N ASP A 100 10.07 -4.34 6.14
CA ASP A 100 8.68 -4.76 6.34
C ASP A 100 8.10 -5.32 5.02
N ASP A 101 7.46 -6.47 5.12
CA ASP A 101 6.66 -7.10 4.08
C ASP A 101 5.16 -6.81 4.29
N ILE A 102 4.33 -7.24 3.33
CA ILE A 102 2.89 -6.97 3.33
C ILE A 102 2.12 -8.26 3.09
N ILE A 103 1.13 -8.53 3.93
CA ILE A 103 0.07 -9.51 3.63
C ILE A 103 -1.25 -8.78 3.43
N VAL A 104 -1.93 -9.09 2.34
CA VAL A 104 -3.28 -8.60 2.02
C VAL A 104 -4.22 -9.79 1.93
N THR A 105 -5.24 -9.82 2.79
CA THR A 105 -6.34 -10.78 2.66
C THR A 105 -7.46 -10.21 1.80
N ASN A 106 -8.14 -11.06 1.04
CA ASN A 106 -9.13 -10.64 0.04
C ASN A 106 -10.48 -11.33 0.28
N ARG A 107 -11.58 -10.58 0.12
CA ARG A 107 -12.94 -11.11 0.35
C ARG A 107 -13.42 -12.08 -0.74
N GLN A 108 -12.83 -12.04 -1.92
CA GLN A 108 -13.32 -12.71 -3.15
C GLN A 108 -12.17 -13.24 -4.03
N ASP A 109 -10.94 -13.21 -3.53
CA ASP A 109 -9.73 -13.71 -4.22
C ASP A 109 -8.82 -14.35 -3.17
N ASN A 110 -7.74 -15.01 -3.61
CA ASN A 110 -6.67 -15.47 -2.74
C ASN A 110 -6.04 -14.28 -1.99
N ALA A 111 -5.55 -14.53 -0.78
CA ALA A 111 -4.63 -13.64 -0.11
C ALA A 111 -3.33 -13.49 -0.93
N MET A 112 -2.70 -12.33 -0.81
CA MET A 112 -1.44 -12.04 -1.45
C MET A 112 -0.42 -11.61 -0.41
N MET A 113 0.82 -11.96 -0.66
CA MET A 113 1.96 -11.47 0.10
C MET A 113 2.89 -10.70 -0.85
N PHE A 114 3.36 -9.54 -0.43
CA PHE A 114 4.37 -8.76 -1.13
C PHE A 114 5.62 -8.76 -0.26
N ILE A 115 6.66 -9.44 -0.75
CA ILE A 115 7.95 -9.50 -0.08
C ILE A 115 8.82 -8.36 -0.61
N GLN A 116 9.29 -7.49 0.28
CA GLN A 116 10.14 -6.37 -0.07
C GLN A 116 11.58 -6.87 -0.31
N ASN A 117 12.25 -6.29 -1.30
CA ASN A 117 13.66 -6.54 -1.55
C ASN A 117 14.49 -5.30 -1.25
N LYS A 118 15.76 -5.52 -0.90
CA LYS A 118 16.74 -4.45 -0.61
C LYS A 118 17.10 -3.61 -1.84
N GLN A 119 16.92 -4.13 -3.06
CA GLN A 119 17.13 -3.38 -4.29
C GLN A 119 15.89 -2.57 -4.69
N GLY A 120 15.87 -1.28 -4.33
CA GLY A 120 15.10 -0.25 -5.04
C GLY A 120 13.57 -0.40 -5.03
N TYR A 121 12.96 -0.75 -3.89
CA TYR A 121 11.51 -0.97 -3.74
C TYR A 121 10.92 -1.99 -4.70
N THR A 122 11.70 -3.00 -5.07
CA THR A 122 11.12 -4.14 -5.78
C THR A 122 10.44 -5.04 -4.77
N PHE A 123 9.26 -5.55 -5.14
CA PHE A 123 8.52 -6.51 -4.33
C PHE A 123 8.22 -7.74 -5.17
N THR A 124 8.19 -8.90 -4.51
CA THR A 124 7.74 -10.16 -5.12
C THR A 124 6.32 -10.44 -4.66
N ASN A 125 5.40 -10.63 -5.60
CA ASN A 125 4.07 -11.13 -5.27
C ASN A 125 4.12 -12.65 -5.04
N ILE A 126 3.53 -13.09 -3.95
CA ILE A 126 3.24 -14.49 -3.68
C ILE A 126 1.73 -14.62 -3.55
N ASP A 127 1.13 -15.33 -4.51
CA ASP A 127 -0.28 -15.70 -4.48
C ASP A 127 -0.47 -16.91 -3.54
N MET A 128 -1.19 -16.72 -2.44
CA MET A 128 -1.42 -17.77 -1.45
C MET A 128 -2.58 -18.65 -1.91
N LYS A 129 -2.35 -19.50 -2.92
CA LYS A 129 -3.39 -20.36 -3.49
C LYS A 129 -4.13 -21.16 -2.42
N GLY A 130 -5.46 -21.24 -2.56
CA GLY A 130 -6.33 -21.95 -1.60
C GLY A 130 -6.77 -21.09 -0.40
N SER A 131 -6.34 -19.82 -0.33
CA SER A 131 -6.76 -18.87 0.70
C SER A 131 -7.97 -18.00 0.30
N TYR A 132 -8.80 -18.52 -0.59
CA TYR A 132 -9.99 -17.81 -1.06
C TYR A 132 -10.87 -17.34 0.11
N ASN A 133 -11.32 -16.08 0.03
CA ASN A 133 -12.21 -15.45 1.02
C ASN A 133 -11.63 -15.30 2.43
N TRP A 134 -10.31 -15.31 2.59
CA TRP A 134 -9.69 -14.96 3.86
C TRP A 134 -10.04 -13.51 4.24
N ARG A 135 -10.61 -13.32 5.44
CA ARG A 135 -11.10 -12.01 5.91
C ARG A 135 -10.26 -11.41 7.02
N ALA A 136 -9.41 -12.21 7.63
CA ALA A 136 -8.54 -11.77 8.69
C ALA A 136 -7.22 -12.54 8.61
N VAL A 137 -6.13 -11.85 8.88
CA VAL A 137 -4.84 -12.47 9.11
C VAL A 137 -4.36 -12.06 10.50
N ARG A 138 -3.83 -13.04 11.24
CA ARG A 138 -3.17 -12.86 12.53
C ARG A 138 -1.75 -13.37 12.34
N ILE A 139 -0.79 -12.50 12.63
CA ILE A 139 0.65 -12.76 12.65
C ILE A 139 1.15 -12.25 13.99
#